data_AF-A0A1X7JCL5-F1
#
_entry.id   AF-A0A1X7JCL5-F1
#
_cell.length_a   1.000
_cell.length_b   1.000
_cell.length_c   1.000
_cell.angle_alpha   90.00
_cell.angle_beta   90.00
_cell.angle_gamma   90.00
#
_symmetry.space_group_name_H-M   'P 1'
#
loop_
_entity.id
_entity.type
_entity.pdbx_description
1 polymer ?
#
loop_
_entity_poly.entity_id
_entity_poly.type
_entity_poly.pdbx_seq_one_letter_code
_entity_poly.pdbx_strand_id
1 'polypeptide(L)'
;MARTLYNRLGEIKGITKLVDDVVDLHMGNPTISPRFVPYRDQPDQLRLIKQHTIHFFCAGAGGPQEYKGRDMVTTHKGMNISEQEFMAVVDDILEAMDVNNYGDKEKKDVLAILYSLKEGVIRL
;
A
#
# COMPACT_ATOMS: atom_id res chain seq x y z
N MET A 1 -23.63 6.25 -13.33
CA MET A 1 -22.75 6.17 -12.14
C MET A 1 -21.35 5.83 -12.63
N ALA A 2 -20.34 6.62 -12.26
CA ALA A 2 -18.95 6.26 -12.58
C ALA A 2 -18.53 5.04 -11.73
N ARG A 3 -17.76 4.11 -12.31
CA ARG A 3 -17.17 2.98 -11.55
C ARG A 3 -16.23 3.53 -10.48
N THR A 4 -16.28 2.98 -9.26
CA THR A 4 -15.37 3.37 -8.17
C THR A 4 -13.93 2.99 -8.52
N LEU A 5 -12.96 3.51 -7.76
CA LEU A 5 -11.57 3.04 -7.90
C LEU A 5 -11.49 1.53 -7.56
N TYR A 6 -12.25 1.06 -6.57
CA TYR A 6 -12.33 -0.35 -6.19
C TYR A 6 -12.72 -1.24 -7.37
N ASN A 7 -13.75 -0.88 -8.15
CA ASN A 7 -14.12 -1.67 -9.33
C ASN A 7 -13.04 -1.63 -10.43
N ARG A 8 -12.28 -0.53 -10.54
CA ARG A 8 -11.22 -0.39 -11.56
C ARG A 8 -9.93 -1.12 -11.17
N LEU A 9 -9.68 -1.28 -9.87
CA LEU A 9 -8.60 -2.08 -9.31
C LEU A 9 -8.93 -3.59 -9.24
N GLY A 10 -9.96 -4.06 -9.94
CA GLY A 10 -10.32 -5.48 -9.94
C GLY A 10 -10.89 -5.98 -8.62
N GLU A 11 -11.48 -5.07 -7.83
CA GLU A 11 -12.13 -5.37 -6.55
C GLU A 11 -11.16 -6.04 -5.56
N ILE A 12 -11.67 -6.78 -4.58
CA ILE A 12 -10.82 -7.43 -3.57
C ILE A 12 -9.75 -8.35 -4.20
N LYS A 13 -10.05 -9.03 -5.30
CA LYS A 13 -9.09 -9.95 -5.93
C LYS A 13 -7.91 -9.20 -6.56
N GLY A 14 -8.18 -8.14 -7.32
CA GLY A 14 -7.13 -7.32 -7.94
C GLY A 14 -6.33 -6.54 -6.91
N ILE A 15 -6.96 -6.07 -5.83
CA ILE A 15 -6.27 -5.40 -4.72
C ILE A 15 -5.40 -6.37 -3.93
N THR A 16 -5.87 -7.60 -3.65
CA THR A 16 -5.03 -8.62 -3.00
C THR A 16 -3.77 -8.89 -3.80
N LYS A 17 -3.91 -9.11 -5.12
CA LYS A 17 -2.74 -9.31 -5.99
C LYS A 17 -1.80 -8.10 -5.98
N LEU A 18 -2.35 -6.89 -6.09
CA LEU A 18 -1.55 -5.67 -6.04
C LEU A 18 -0.77 -5.58 -4.72
N VAL A 19 -1.40 -5.82 -3.57
CA VAL A 19 -0.73 -5.77 -2.27
C VAL A 19 0.35 -6.85 -2.13
N ASP A 20 0.12 -8.04 -2.67
CA ASP A 20 1.14 -9.09 -2.69
C ASP A 20 2.37 -8.64 -3.48
N ASP A 21 2.19 -8.14 -4.70
CA ASP A 21 3.28 -7.67 -5.56
C ASP A 21 4.02 -6.47 -4.94
N VAL A 22 3.31 -5.53 -4.30
CA VAL A 22 3.89 -4.39 -3.59
C VAL A 22 4.81 -4.83 -2.46
N VAL A 23 4.36 -5.79 -1.64
CA VAL A 23 5.16 -6.29 -0.52
C VAL A 23 6.42 -7.00 -1.02
N ASP A 24 6.33 -7.73 -2.13
CA ASP A 24 7.48 -8.38 -2.73
C ASP A 24 8.50 -7.34 -3.26
N LEU A 25 8.04 -6.27 -3.92
CA LEU A 25 8.89 -5.15 -4.33
C LEU A 25 9.55 -4.46 -3.14
N HIS A 26 8.80 -4.16 -2.08
CA HIS A 26 9.34 -3.55 -0.86
C HIS A 26 10.44 -4.39 -0.22
N MET A 27 10.30 -5.71 -0.24
CA MET A 27 11.33 -6.62 0.28
C MET A 27 12.57 -6.73 -0.63
N GLY A 28 12.46 -6.35 -1.90
CA GLY A 28 13.56 -6.28 -2.86
C GLY A 28 14.24 -4.91 -2.94
N ASN A 29 13.57 -3.84 -2.52
CA ASN A 29 14.05 -2.47 -2.66
C ASN A 29 15.13 -2.12 -1.61
N PRO A 30 16.38 -1.81 -1.99
CA PRO A 30 17.47 -1.54 -1.04
C PRO A 30 17.22 -0.36 -0.09
N THR A 31 16.42 0.62 -0.48
CA THR A 31 16.11 1.79 0.34
C THR A 31 15.18 1.46 1.51
N ILE A 32 14.21 0.56 1.31
CA ILE A 32 13.15 0.31 2.30
C ILE A 32 13.10 -1.13 2.81
N SER A 33 13.71 -2.07 2.11
CA SER A 33 13.73 -3.49 2.48
C SER A 33 14.16 -3.76 3.93
N PRO A 34 15.08 -3.03 4.60
CA PRO A 34 15.37 -3.26 6.01
C PRO A 34 14.15 -3.18 6.94
N ARG A 35 13.08 -2.47 6.54
CA ARG A 35 11.82 -2.39 7.29
C ARG A 35 10.89 -3.58 7.05
N PHE A 36 11.02 -4.25 5.91
CA PHE A 36 10.10 -5.30 5.47
C PHE A 36 10.68 -6.72 5.59
N VAL A 37 12.00 -6.89 5.37
CA VAL A 37 12.64 -8.21 5.45
C VAL A 37 12.51 -8.90 6.82
N PRO A 38 12.44 -8.21 7.99
CA PRO A 38 12.23 -8.89 9.27
C PRO A 38 10.89 -9.64 9.36
N TYR A 39 9.91 -9.34 8.50
CA TYR A 39 8.63 -10.04 8.46
C TYR A 39 8.68 -11.36 7.66
N ARG A 40 9.75 -11.62 6.91
CA ARG A 40 9.91 -12.90 6.19
C ARG A 40 9.93 -14.09 7.15
N ASP A 41 10.51 -13.90 8.33
CA ASP A 41 10.59 -14.91 9.38
C ASP A 41 9.37 -14.90 10.33
N GLN A 42 8.35 -14.08 10.02
CA GLN A 42 7.13 -13.92 10.82
C GLN A 42 5.88 -14.05 9.94
N PRO A 43 5.59 -15.25 9.41
CA PRO A 43 4.56 -15.45 8.39
C PRO A 43 3.15 -15.03 8.85
N ASP A 44 2.80 -15.26 10.11
CA ASP A 44 1.51 -14.82 10.66
C ASP A 44 1.40 -13.30 10.73
N GLN A 45 2.47 -12.62 11.16
CA GLN A 45 2.51 -11.16 11.23
C GLN A 45 2.47 -10.54 9.82
N LEU A 46 3.21 -11.12 8.87
CA LEU A 46 3.19 -10.70 7.48
C LEU A 46 1.79 -10.85 6.86
N ARG A 47 1.11 -11.97 7.13
CA ARG A 47 -0.27 -12.20 6.69
C ARG A 47 -1.23 -11.16 7.26
N LEU A 48 -1.10 -10.82 8.54
CA LEU A 48 -1.92 -9.78 9.17
C LEU A 48 -1.66 -8.39 8.58
N ILE A 49 -0.40 -8.03 8.33
CA ILE A 49 -0.03 -6.77 7.68
C ILE A 49 -0.66 -6.70 6.28
N LYS A 50 -0.47 -7.73 5.44
CA LYS A 50 -1.07 -7.80 4.11
C LYS A 50 -2.59 -7.67 4.17
N GLN A 51 -3.25 -8.38 5.09
CA GLN A 51 -4.70 -8.29 5.25
C GLN A 51 -5.17 -6.87 5.63
N HIS A 52 -4.48 -6.21 6.56
CA HIS A 52 -4.79 -4.82 6.92
C HIS A 52 -4.58 -3.88 5.74
N THR A 53 -3.49 -4.02 4.98
CA THR A 53 -3.21 -3.22 3.78
C THR A 53 -4.28 -3.43 2.71
N ILE A 54 -4.71 -4.68 2.46
CA ILE A 54 -5.80 -4.99 1.52
C ILE A 54 -7.09 -4.29 1.94
N HIS A 55 -7.48 -4.42 3.20
CA HIS A 55 -8.72 -3.80 3.68
C HIS A 55 -8.64 -2.26 3.64
N PHE A 56 -7.47 -1.69 3.93
CA PHE A 56 -7.23 -0.25 3.80
C PHE A 56 -7.41 0.22 2.36
N PHE A 57 -6.78 -0.46 1.40
CA PHE A 57 -6.91 -0.14 -0.03
C PHE A 57 -8.34 -0.30 -0.51
N CYS A 58 -9.01 -1.40 -0.15
CA CYS A 58 -10.40 -1.63 -0.50
C CYS A 58 -11.31 -0.50 0.03
N ALA A 59 -11.21 -0.16 1.31
CA ALA A 59 -12.01 0.91 1.92
C ALA A 59 -11.73 2.27 1.24
N GLY A 60 -10.45 2.62 1.07
CA GLY A 60 -10.03 3.88 0.45
C GLY A 60 -10.42 4.00 -1.03
N ALA A 61 -10.51 2.87 -1.75
CA ALA A 61 -10.92 2.83 -3.14
C ALA A 61 -12.45 2.85 -3.34
N GLY A 62 -13.23 2.88 -2.25
CA GLY A 62 -14.70 2.86 -2.26
C GLY A 62 -15.30 1.45 -2.33
N GLY A 63 -14.57 0.45 -1.84
CA GLY A 63 -15.02 -0.92 -1.68
C GLY A 63 -15.78 -1.14 -0.36
N PRO A 64 -16.48 -2.28 -0.21
CA PRO A 64 -17.30 -2.57 0.97
C PRO A 64 -16.50 -3.05 2.20
N GLN A 65 -15.19 -3.29 2.06
CA GLN A 65 -14.37 -3.82 3.15
C GLN A 65 -14.15 -2.76 4.22
N GLU A 66 -14.31 -3.19 5.48
CA GLU A 66 -14.03 -2.36 6.64
C GLU A 66 -12.55 -2.48 7.04
N TYR A 67 -11.89 -1.34 7.18
CA TYR A 67 -10.55 -1.26 7.74
C TYR A 67 -10.61 -1.24 9.27
N LYS A 68 -10.02 -2.26 9.90
CA LYS A 68 -9.97 -2.43 11.37
C LYS A 68 -8.55 -2.30 11.95
N GLY A 69 -7.62 -1.83 11.14
CA GLY A 69 -6.24 -1.60 11.58
C GLY A 69 -6.09 -0.29 12.35
N ARG A 70 -4.87 -0.02 12.80
CA ARG A 70 -4.49 1.26 13.41
C ARG A 70 -4.56 2.37 12.36
N ASP A 71 -4.85 3.59 12.76
CA ASP A 71 -4.77 4.74 11.84
C ASP A 71 -3.33 4.95 11.32
N MET A 72 -3.18 5.76 10.26
CA MET A 72 -1.88 5.98 9.62
C MET A 72 -0.83 6.56 10.58
N VAL A 73 -1.21 7.53 11.43
CA VAL A 73 -0.28 8.15 12.37
C VAL A 73 0.17 7.13 13.40
N THR A 74 -0.77 6.44 14.06
CA THR A 74 -0.44 5.43 15.07
C THR A 74 0.36 4.25 14.50
N THR A 75 0.15 3.92 13.22
CA THR A 75 0.90 2.85 12.54
C THR A 75 2.35 3.22 12.32
N HIS A 76 2.64 4.45 11.87
CA HIS A 76 3.98 4.87 11.43
C HIS A 76 4.76 5.68 12.48
N LYS A 77 4.12 6.07 13.58
CA LYS A 77 4.76 6.81 14.68
C LYS A 77 6.01 6.11 15.21
N GLY A 78 7.10 6.86 15.35
CA GLY A 78 8.38 6.35 15.87
C GLY A 78 9.20 5.55 14.85
N MET A 79 8.71 5.39 13.60
CA MET A 79 9.49 4.77 12.53
C MET A 79 10.49 5.74 11.89
N ASN A 80 10.33 7.04 12.11
CA ASN A 80 11.13 8.12 11.51
C ASN A 80 11.35 7.92 10.00
N ILE A 81 10.27 7.63 9.28
CA ILE A 81 10.30 7.41 7.83
C ILE A 81 10.71 8.71 7.15
N SER A 82 11.76 8.65 6.35
CA SER A 82 12.26 9.76 5.55
C SER A 82 11.43 9.97 4.28
N GLU A 83 11.61 11.15 3.68
CA GLU A 83 11.03 11.50 2.39
C GLU A 83 11.52 10.55 1.29
N GLN A 84 12.79 10.14 1.35
CA GLN A 84 13.37 9.18 0.41
C GLN A 84 12.70 7.81 0.51
N GLU A 85 12.49 7.32 1.74
CA GLU A 85 11.81 6.03 1.95
C GLU A 85 10.34 6.09 1.53
N PHE A 86 9.65 7.21 1.81
CA PHE A 86 8.29 7.40 1.34
C PHE A 86 8.20 7.38 -0.19
N MET A 87 9.10 8.10 -0.88
CA MET A 87 9.14 8.08 -2.34
C MET A 87 9.44 6.68 -2.89
N ALA A 88 10.36 5.93 -2.28
CA ALA A 88 10.64 4.56 -2.68
C ALA A 88 9.41 3.63 -2.53
N VAL A 89 8.62 3.79 -1.46
CA VAL A 89 7.35 3.06 -1.31
C VAL A 89 6.34 3.44 -2.40
N VAL A 90 6.24 4.73 -2.72
CA VAL A 90 5.34 5.20 -3.80
C VAL A 90 5.75 4.63 -5.15
N ASP A 91 7.04 4.64 -5.46
CA ASP A 91 7.58 4.11 -6.71
C ASP A 91 7.31 2.60 -6.84
N ASP A 92 7.56 1.82 -5.79
CA ASP A 92 7.25 0.38 -5.75
C ASP A 92 5.74 0.12 -5.97
N ILE A 93 4.86 0.96 -5.41
CA ILE A 93 3.41 0.82 -5.63
C ILE A 93 3.04 1.08 -7.09
N LEU A 94 3.60 2.11 -7.71
CA LEU A 94 3.34 2.40 -9.12
C LEU A 94 3.91 1.32 -10.04
N GLU A 95 5.08 0.77 -9.71
CA GLU A 95 5.67 -0.36 -10.44
C GLU A 95 4.77 -1.61 -10.34
N ALA A 96 4.29 -1.96 -9.15
CA ALA A 96 3.32 -3.05 -8.99
C ALA A 96 2.06 -2.80 -9.83
N MET A 97 1.60 -1.54 -9.91
CA MET A 97 0.45 -1.20 -10.73
C MET A 97 0.70 -1.41 -12.24
N ASP A 98 1.91 -1.09 -12.71
CA ASP A 98 2.32 -1.34 -14.10
C ASP A 98 2.40 -2.84 -14.40
N VAL A 99 2.99 -3.65 -13.51
CA VAL A 99 3.03 -5.11 -13.64
C VAL A 99 1.63 -5.73 -13.72
N ASN A 100 0.67 -5.13 -13.01
CA ASN A 100 -0.74 -5.55 -13.04
C ASN A 100 -1.55 -4.95 -14.20
N ASN A 101 -0.92 -4.21 -15.12
CA ASN A 101 -1.53 -3.58 -16.29
C ASN A 101 -2.65 -2.58 -15.93
N TYR A 102 -2.55 -1.88 -14.80
CA TYR A 102 -3.47 -0.80 -14.49
C TYR A 102 -3.22 0.43 -15.38
N GLY A 103 -4.30 1.12 -15.74
CA GLY A 103 -4.22 2.32 -16.57
C GLY A 103 -3.73 3.55 -15.83
N ASP A 104 -3.37 4.59 -16.59
CA ASP A 104 -2.90 5.86 -16.04
C ASP A 104 -3.90 6.55 -15.11
N LYS A 105 -5.19 6.30 -15.33
CA LYS A 105 -6.25 6.87 -14.48
C LYS A 105 -6.19 6.26 -13.08
N GLU A 106 -6.09 4.95 -12.99
CA GLU A 106 -6.00 4.22 -11.72
C GLU A 106 -4.72 4.63 -10.98
N LYS A 107 -3.58 4.68 -11.69
CA LYS A 107 -2.30 5.10 -11.12
C LYS A 107 -2.34 6.52 -10.56
N LYS A 108 -2.93 7.48 -11.29
CA LYS A 108 -3.10 8.86 -10.83
C LYS A 108 -3.99 8.96 -9.59
N ASP A 109 -5.09 8.21 -9.56
CA ASP A 109 -6.00 8.22 -8.41
C ASP A 109 -5.33 7.61 -7.16
N VAL A 110 -4.60 6.50 -7.32
CA VAL A 110 -3.81 5.89 -6.23
C VAL A 110 -2.71 6.84 -5.76
N LEU A 111 -1.96 7.45 -6.68
CA LEU A 111 -0.91 8.42 -6.35
C LEU A 111 -1.45 9.59 -5.53
N ALA A 112 -2.59 10.16 -5.94
CA ALA A 112 -3.22 11.26 -5.21
C ALA A 112 -3.60 10.85 -3.77
N ILE A 113 -4.08 9.62 -3.58
CA ILE A 113 -4.38 9.06 -2.25
C ILE A 113 -3.09 8.88 -1.44
N LEU A 114 -2.04 8.31 -2.01
CA LEU A 114 -0.76 8.11 -1.28
C LEU A 114 -0.21 9.44 -0.77
N TYR A 115 -0.24 10.49 -1.59
CA TYR A 115 0.22 11.81 -1.18
C TYR A 115 -0.67 12.48 -0.13
N SER A 116 -1.97 12.18 -0.08
CA SER A 116 -2.84 12.72 0.98
C SER A 116 -2.55 12.10 2.35
N LEU A 117 -1.93 10.91 2.38
CA LEU A 117 -1.51 10.22 3.61
C LEU A 117 -0.12 10.62 4.10
N LYS A 118 0.64 11.39 3.30
CA LYS A 118 2.06 11.69 3.50
C LYS A 118 2.38 12.24 4.91
N GLU A 119 1.56 13.17 5.41
CA GLU A 119 1.74 13.78 6.74
C GLU A 119 1.54 12.79 7.89
N GLY A 120 0.79 11.70 7.65
CA GLY A 120 0.58 10.61 8.58
C GLY A 120 1.64 9.51 8.52
N VAL A 121 2.76 9.73 7.83
CA VAL A 121 3.82 8.72 7.61
C VAL A 121 5.21 9.29 7.86
N ILE A 122 5.51 10.45 7.26
CA ILE A 122 6.86 11.02 7.24
C ILE A 122 7.17 11.73 8.56
N ARG A 123 8.36 11.46 9.12
CA ARG A 123 8.90 12.11 10.34
C ARG A 123 7.97 12.11 11.57
N LEU A 124 7.23 11.03 11.79
CA LEU A 124 6.38 10.83 12.97
C LEU A 124 7.07 10.17 14.17
#